data_AF-A0A1Q5SSH8-F1
#
_entry.id   AF-A0A1Q5SSH8-F1
#
_cell.length_a   1.000
_cell.length_b   1.000
_cell.length_c   1.000
_cell.angle_alpha   90.00
_cell.angle_beta   90.00
_cell.angle_gamma   90.00
#
_symmetry.space_group_name_H-M   'P 1'
#
loop_
_entity.id
_entity.type
_entity.pdbx_description
1 polymer ?
#
loop_
_entity_poly.entity_id
_entity_poly.type
_entity_poly.pdbx_seq_one_letter_code
_entity_poly.pdbx_strand_id
1 'polypeptide(L)'
;MAVLVPAQIRRRIYARYPRGGSAGILGIEKINISELVPFHDDPSRLFYILKQVSTLQLDQSIRRPSLKQVWSAPRSIEAIQWAQKPAQHVNGIITFHSDDRVPVTPGLANPLALDGDATYLLAGGTGGRGANLARFLARKGAKNLAIISRSGSSTASAESVFQDLTAKGV
;
A
#
# COMPACT_ATOMS: atom_id res chain seq x y z
N MET A 1 8.80 8.49 -23.60
CA MET A 1 9.88 7.58 -24.07
C MET A 1 9.34 6.16 -23.92
N ALA A 2 8.99 5.49 -25.02
CA ALA A 2 8.40 4.16 -24.99
C ALA A 2 9.48 3.13 -24.64
N VAL A 3 9.33 2.43 -23.51
CA VAL A 3 10.19 1.30 -23.16
C VAL A 3 9.64 0.08 -23.86
N LEU A 4 10.37 -0.46 -24.83
CA LEU A 4 10.05 -1.72 -25.48
C LEU A 4 10.24 -2.85 -24.46
N VAL A 5 9.15 -3.40 -23.96
CA VAL A 5 9.18 -4.60 -23.09
C VAL A 5 9.25 -5.84 -23.99
N PRO A 6 10.25 -6.73 -23.81
CA PRO A 6 10.40 -7.94 -24.62
C PRO A 6 9.15 -8.83 -24.62
N ALA A 7 8.81 -9.40 -25.78
CA ALA A 7 7.59 -10.17 -26.02
C ALA A 7 7.38 -11.38 -25.09
N GLN A 8 8.45 -11.89 -24.48
CA GLN A 8 8.41 -13.02 -23.54
C GLN A 8 7.78 -12.66 -22.19
N ILE A 9 7.91 -11.40 -21.73
CA ILE A 9 7.30 -10.93 -20.48
C ILE A 9 5.78 -10.74 -20.65
N ARG A 10 5.33 -10.37 -21.86
CA ARG A 10 3.89 -10.25 -22.19
C ARG A 10 3.15 -11.56 -21.94
N ARG A 11 3.65 -12.71 -22.40
CA ARG A 11 2.89 -13.97 -22.37
C ARG A 11 2.56 -14.49 -20.97
N ARG A 12 3.32 -14.14 -19.93
CA ARG A 12 3.14 -14.67 -18.57
C ARG A 12 2.33 -13.77 -17.63
N ILE A 13 2.34 -12.45 -17.87
CA ILE A 13 1.51 -11.50 -17.09
C ILE A 13 0.04 -11.59 -17.55
N TYR A 14 -0.21 -11.81 -18.84
CA TYR A 14 -1.58 -11.85 -19.42
C TYR A 14 -2.34 -13.17 -19.23
N ALA A 15 -1.75 -14.22 -18.64
CA ALA A 15 -2.41 -15.52 -18.51
C ALA A 15 -3.49 -15.60 -17.40
N ARG A 16 -3.57 -14.60 -16.51
CA ARG A 16 -4.51 -14.59 -15.37
C ARG A 16 -5.60 -13.49 -15.45
N TYR A 17 -5.68 -12.75 -16.56
CA TYR A 17 -6.72 -11.74 -16.79
C TYR A 17 -7.45 -12.02 -18.12
N PRO A 18 -8.63 -12.67 -18.10
CA PRO A 18 -9.38 -12.95 -19.31
C PRO A 18 -9.96 -11.65 -19.88
N ARG A 19 -9.74 -11.46 -21.18
CA ARG A 19 -10.24 -10.34 -21.98
C ARG A 19 -11.76 -10.30 -22.00
N GLY A 20 -12.33 -9.11 -21.83
CA GLY A 20 -13.61 -8.74 -22.43
C GLY A 20 -13.38 -7.62 -23.45
N GLY A 21 -13.60 -7.90 -24.74
CA GLY A 21 -13.89 -6.87 -25.75
C GLY A 21 -12.75 -6.35 -26.63
N SER A 22 -12.82 -6.72 -27.90
CA SER A 22 -12.38 -6.04 -29.14
C SER A 22 -10.89 -5.68 -29.36
N ALA A 23 -10.39 -6.18 -30.49
CA ALA A 23 -9.11 -5.90 -31.09
C ALA A 23 -8.87 -4.40 -31.36
N GLY A 24 -7.60 -3.96 -31.22
CA GLY A 24 -7.07 -2.85 -32.02
C GLY A 24 -6.69 -1.55 -31.31
N ILE A 25 -6.66 -1.46 -29.97
CA ILE A 25 -6.26 -0.21 -29.30
C ILE A 25 -5.03 -0.43 -28.42
N LEU A 26 -4.02 0.41 -28.62
CA LEU A 26 -2.81 0.54 -27.80
C LEU A 26 -3.25 1.01 -26.39
N GLY A 27 -3.63 0.06 -25.54
CA GLY A 27 -4.13 0.34 -24.19
C GLY A 27 -3.01 0.84 -23.29
N ILE A 28 -3.19 2.04 -22.72
CA ILE A 28 -2.38 2.48 -21.57
C ILE A 28 -2.91 1.72 -20.37
N GLU A 29 -2.27 0.60 -20.02
CA GLU A 29 -2.60 -0.16 -18.81
C GLU A 29 -1.88 0.46 -17.60
N LYS A 30 -2.67 0.92 -16.62
CA LYS A 30 -2.16 1.45 -15.35
C LYS A 30 -1.65 0.28 -14.50
N ILE A 31 -0.33 0.08 -14.54
CA ILE A 31 0.32 -0.93 -13.70
C ILE A 31 0.59 -0.32 -12.33
N ASN A 32 -0.09 -0.81 -11.30
CA ASN A 32 0.20 -0.44 -9.93
C ASN A 32 1.31 -1.35 -9.37
N ILE A 33 2.49 -0.77 -9.10
CA ILE A 33 3.64 -1.53 -8.61
C ILE A 33 3.35 -2.17 -7.24
N SER A 34 2.49 -1.58 -6.40
CA SER A 34 2.14 -2.18 -5.10
C SER A 34 1.37 -3.49 -5.22
N GLU A 35 0.62 -3.69 -6.31
CA GLU A 35 -0.12 -4.93 -6.59
C GLU A 35 0.76 -6.00 -7.26
N LEU A 36 1.88 -5.58 -7.86
CA LEU A 36 2.89 -6.46 -8.41
C LEU A 36 3.76 -7.11 -7.34
N VAL A 37 3.85 -6.51 -6.16
CA VAL A 37 4.80 -6.93 -5.13
C VAL A 37 4.19 -6.96 -3.72
N PRO A 38 3.25 -7.90 -3.45
CA PRO A 38 2.98 -8.31 -2.08
C PRO A 38 4.17 -9.17 -1.58
N PHE A 39 5.23 -8.51 -1.14
CA PHE A 39 6.46 -9.16 -0.65
C PHE A 39 6.22 -10.16 0.48
N HIS A 40 5.14 -9.96 1.23
CA HIS A 40 4.75 -10.80 2.36
C HIS A 40 4.09 -12.12 1.92
N ASP A 41 3.48 -12.16 0.72
CA ASP A 41 2.64 -13.29 0.31
C ASP A 41 3.37 -14.25 -0.66
N ASP A 42 4.35 -13.78 -1.43
CA ASP A 42 5.14 -14.61 -2.35
C ASP A 42 6.60 -14.11 -2.50
N PRO A 43 7.53 -14.61 -1.67
CA PRO A 43 8.95 -14.29 -1.77
C PRO A 43 9.61 -14.68 -3.10
N SER A 44 9.08 -15.70 -3.80
CA SER A 44 9.65 -16.18 -5.07
C SER A 44 9.45 -15.16 -6.18
N ARG A 45 8.36 -14.39 -6.12
CA ARG A 45 8.07 -13.32 -7.08
C ARG A 45 9.07 -12.19 -7.00
N LEU A 46 9.50 -11.80 -5.81
CA LEU A 46 10.56 -10.79 -5.64
C LEU A 46 11.86 -11.29 -6.27
N PHE A 47 12.27 -12.52 -5.95
CA PHE A 47 13.48 -13.11 -6.52
C PHE A 47 13.44 -13.13 -8.05
N TYR A 48 12.29 -13.52 -8.62
CA TYR A 48 12.09 -13.49 -10.07
C TYR A 48 12.26 -12.08 -10.65
N ILE A 49 11.60 -11.07 -10.07
CA ILE A 49 11.69 -9.68 -10.54
C ILE A 49 13.13 -9.17 -10.46
N LEU A 50 13.81 -9.36 -9.31
CA LEU A 50 15.21 -8.94 -9.14
C LEU A 50 16.14 -9.63 -10.13
N LYS A 51 15.95 -10.93 -10.37
CA LYS A 51 16.70 -11.68 -11.38
C LYS A 51 16.49 -11.09 -12.78
N GLN A 52 15.25 -10.78 -13.17
CA GLN A 52 14.97 -10.18 -14.47
C GLN A 52 15.60 -8.79 -14.61
N VAL A 53 15.46 -7.93 -13.59
CA VAL A 53 16.09 -6.59 -13.59
C VAL A 53 17.61 -6.70 -13.67
N SER A 54 18.22 -7.64 -12.94
CA SER A 54 19.66 -7.90 -13.00
C SER A 54 20.12 -8.35 -14.38
N THR A 55 19.41 -9.28 -15.03
CA THR A 55 19.72 -9.70 -16.40
C THR A 55 19.66 -8.52 -17.37
N LEU A 56 18.59 -7.71 -17.30
CA LEU A 56 18.42 -6.52 -18.15
C LEU A 56 19.48 -5.44 -17.91
N GLN A 57 20.04 -5.38 -16.70
CA GLN A 57 21.11 -4.44 -16.39
C GLN A 57 22.46 -4.94 -16.90
N LEU A 58 22.71 -6.25 -16.82
CA LEU A 58 23.92 -6.89 -17.34
C LEU A 58 23.98 -6.86 -18.86
N ASP A 59 22.85 -7.07 -19.54
CA ASP A 59 22.75 -6.98 -21.00
C ASP A 59 22.67 -5.52 -21.53
N GLN A 60 22.75 -4.53 -20.63
CA GLN A 60 22.68 -3.10 -20.91
C GLN A 60 21.36 -2.62 -21.56
N SER A 61 20.31 -3.44 -21.57
CA SER A 61 18.98 -3.07 -22.07
C SER A 61 18.29 -2.06 -21.17
N ILE A 62 18.62 -2.03 -19.87
CA ILE A 62 18.26 -0.94 -18.97
C ILE A 62 19.51 -0.17 -18.54
N ARG A 63 19.42 1.16 -18.58
CA ARG A 63 20.47 2.05 -18.07
C ARG A 63 20.04 2.63 -16.74
N ARG A 64 21.01 2.86 -15.86
CA ARG A 64 20.76 3.62 -14.64
C ARG A 64 20.17 4.99 -15.04
N PRO A 65 19.03 5.39 -14.48
CA PRO A 65 18.48 6.71 -14.77
C PRO A 65 19.49 7.77 -14.34
N SER A 66 19.68 8.80 -15.16
CA SER A 66 20.46 9.96 -14.75
C SER A 66 19.74 10.64 -13.59
N LEU A 67 20.42 10.70 -12.45
CA LEU A 67 19.96 11.45 -11.29
C LEU A 67 20.03 12.93 -11.66
N LYS A 68 18.88 13.61 -11.60
CA LYS A 68 18.84 15.05 -11.84
C LYS A 68 19.25 15.82 -10.60
N GLN A 69 19.00 15.27 -9.41
CA GLN A 69 19.17 15.99 -8.17
C GLN A 69 19.30 15.02 -6.98
N VAL A 70 20.17 15.37 -6.03
CA VAL A 70 20.42 14.63 -4.80
C VAL A 70 20.25 15.60 -3.63
N TRP A 71 19.51 15.22 -2.58
CA TRP A 71 19.36 15.98 -1.34
C TRP A 71 19.73 15.11 -0.15
N SER A 72 20.29 15.72 0.90
CA SER A 72 20.36 15.09 2.21
C SER A 72 18.99 15.08 2.88
N ALA A 73 18.79 14.16 3.83
CA ALA A 73 17.52 13.97 4.53
C ALA A 73 16.95 15.23 5.20
N PRO A 74 17.76 16.15 5.78
CA PRO A 74 17.26 17.42 6.35
C PRO A 74 16.56 18.32 5.32
N ARG A 75 16.87 18.17 4.03
CA ARG A 75 16.25 18.92 2.92
C ARG A 75 15.15 18.13 2.22
N SER A 76 14.63 17.07 2.85
CA SER A 76 13.56 16.22 2.30
C SER A 76 12.31 17.02 1.90
N ILE A 77 11.94 18.06 2.66
CA ILE A 77 10.79 18.92 2.33
C ILE A 77 11.02 19.66 1.00
N GLU A 78 12.22 20.19 0.77
CA GLU A 78 12.57 20.84 -0.50
C GLU A 78 12.55 19.84 -1.67
N ALA A 79 13.02 18.61 -1.44
CA ALA A 79 12.99 17.54 -2.44
C ALA A 79 11.56 17.17 -2.84
N ILE A 80 10.64 17.10 -1.87
CA ILE A 80 9.21 16.82 -2.10
C ILE A 80 8.55 17.99 -2.85
N GLN A 81 8.80 19.23 -2.43
CA GLN A 81 8.29 20.43 -3.10
C GLN A 81 8.82 20.55 -4.53
N TRP A 82 10.08 20.19 -4.76
CA TRP A 82 10.66 20.07 -6.08
C TRP A 82 9.84 19.07 -6.89
N ALA A 83 9.70 17.82 -6.42
CA ALA A 83 9.02 16.75 -7.12
C ALA A 83 7.54 17.02 -7.48
N GLN A 84 6.87 17.93 -6.76
CA GLN A 84 5.49 18.33 -7.06
C GLN A 84 5.37 19.30 -8.26
N LYS A 85 6.47 19.82 -8.82
CA LYS A 85 6.43 20.77 -9.93
C LYS A 85 6.07 20.07 -11.26
N PRO A 86 5.12 20.61 -12.07
CA PRO A 86 4.55 19.92 -13.25
C PRO A 86 5.54 19.48 -14.35
N ALA A 87 6.73 20.09 -14.43
CA ALA A 87 7.73 19.80 -15.47
C ALA A 87 8.80 18.76 -15.03
N GLN A 88 8.68 18.24 -13.80
CA GLN A 88 9.71 17.37 -13.24
C GLN A 88 9.38 15.89 -13.43
N HIS A 89 10.16 15.27 -14.31
CA HIS A 89 10.28 13.82 -14.33
C HIS A 89 11.09 13.42 -13.09
N VAL A 90 10.45 12.76 -12.12
CA VAL A 90 11.00 12.48 -10.78
C VAL A 90 12.17 11.50 -10.86
N ASN A 91 13.39 12.04 -11.02
CA ASN A 91 14.66 11.32 -10.96
C ASN A 91 15.55 11.94 -9.85
N GLY A 92 14.95 12.15 -8.69
CA GLY A 92 15.59 12.72 -7.51
C GLY A 92 15.76 11.67 -6.42
N ILE A 93 16.83 11.75 -5.64
CA ILE A 93 17.04 10.87 -4.47
C ILE A 93 17.31 11.68 -3.21
N ILE A 94 16.85 11.14 -2.08
CA ILE A 94 17.17 11.64 -0.75
C ILE A 94 18.16 10.65 -0.12
N THR A 95 19.31 11.13 0.31
CA THR A 95 20.34 10.35 1.00
C THR A 95 20.27 10.60 2.50
N PHE A 96 20.66 9.59 3.28
CA PHE A 96 20.71 9.66 4.74
C PHE A 96 22.15 9.48 5.20
N HIS A 97 22.60 10.39 6.05
CA HIS A 97 23.89 10.34 6.73
C HIS A 97 23.69 10.25 8.25
N SER A 98 24.67 9.72 8.97
CA SER A 98 24.56 9.53 10.43
C SER A 98 24.31 10.83 11.20
N ASP A 99 24.81 11.95 10.68
CA ASP A 99 24.74 13.26 11.34
C ASP A 99 23.51 14.09 10.91
N ASP A 100 22.67 13.55 10.02
CA ASP A 100 21.47 14.24 9.55
C ASP A 100 20.46 14.42 10.69
N ARG A 101 20.07 15.68 10.93
CA ARG A 101 18.98 16.03 11.85
C ARG A 101 17.71 16.30 11.07
N VAL A 102 16.76 15.37 11.15
CA VAL A 102 15.45 15.50 10.50
C VAL A 102 14.39 15.71 11.59
N PRO A 103 13.56 16.76 11.50
CA PRO A 103 12.44 16.92 12.41
C PRO A 103 11.47 15.75 12.21
N VAL A 104 11.28 14.97 13.27
CA VAL A 104 10.27 13.92 13.31
C VAL A 104 9.12 14.39 14.19
N THR A 105 7.89 14.14 13.76
CA THR A 105 6.76 14.22 14.67
C THR A 105 6.89 13.03 15.62
N PRO A 106 7.09 13.24 16.94
CA PRO A 106 7.14 12.12 17.88
C PRO A 106 5.85 11.32 17.73
N GLY A 107 5.96 10.00 17.60
CA GLY A 107 4.80 9.12 17.69
C GLY A 107 4.08 9.37 19.03
N LEU A 108 2.77 9.14 19.08
CA LEU A 108 2.03 9.18 20.35
C LEU A 108 2.78 8.33 21.37
N ALA A 109 3.16 8.92 22.52
CA ALA A 109 4.03 8.32 23.52
C ALA A 109 3.51 6.99 24.08
N ASN A 110 2.22 6.71 23.87
CA ASN A 110 1.64 5.40 24.12
C ASN A 110 0.55 5.11 23.07
N PRO A 111 0.87 4.40 21.97
CA PRO A 111 -0.15 4.00 21.02
C PRO A 111 -1.13 3.08 21.74
N LEU A 112 -2.43 3.41 21.72
CA LEU A 112 -3.47 2.57 22.31
C LEU A 112 -3.31 1.12 21.83
N ALA A 113 -3.00 0.23 22.77
CA ALA A 113 -2.94 -1.22 22.59
C ALA A 113 -3.97 -1.81 23.54
N LEU A 114 -4.96 -2.49 22.97
CA LEU A 114 -6.04 -3.13 23.69
C LEU A 114 -5.64 -4.57 24.00
N ASP A 115 -6.05 -5.01 25.18
CA ASP A 115 -5.89 -6.38 25.61
C ASP A 115 -6.83 -7.28 24.78
N GLY A 116 -6.26 -8.33 24.18
CA GLY A 116 -7.02 -9.30 23.39
C GLY A 116 -7.96 -10.14 24.26
N ASP A 117 -7.63 -10.35 25.53
CA ASP A 117 -8.42 -11.19 26.43
C ASP A 117 -9.56 -10.43 27.11
N ALA A 118 -9.57 -9.09 27.02
CA ALA A 118 -10.63 -8.24 27.53
C ALA A 118 -11.84 -8.18 26.58
N THR A 119 -13.01 -7.87 27.14
CA THR A 119 -14.24 -7.56 26.39
C THR A 119 -14.57 -6.08 26.46
N TYR A 120 -14.79 -5.48 25.29
CA TYR A 120 -15.08 -4.06 25.16
C TYR A 120 -16.55 -3.83 24.78
N LEU A 121 -17.25 -3.07 25.62
CA LEU A 121 -18.64 -2.71 25.38
C LEU A 121 -18.73 -1.46 24.49
N LEU A 122 -19.47 -1.56 23.38
CA LEU A 122 -19.67 -0.47 22.44
C LEU A 122 -21.16 -0.20 22.21
N ALA A 123 -21.64 0.92 22.73
CA ALA A 123 -23.00 1.40 22.46
C ALA A 123 -23.05 2.11 21.09
N GLY A 124 -23.97 1.67 20.22
CA GLY A 124 -24.16 2.20 18.87
C GLY A 124 -23.13 1.72 17.84
N GLY A 125 -22.42 0.62 18.11
CA GLY A 125 -21.29 0.13 17.29
C GLY A 125 -21.61 -0.28 15.85
N THR A 126 -22.89 -0.41 15.48
CA THR A 126 -23.31 -0.78 14.11
C THR A 126 -23.70 0.42 13.23
N GLY A 127 -23.77 1.64 13.79
CA GLY A 127 -24.11 2.88 13.06
C GLY A 127 -22.89 3.66 12.57
N GLY A 128 -23.09 4.73 11.78
CA GLY A 128 -22.04 5.40 11.00
C GLY A 128 -20.70 5.66 11.72
N ARG A 129 -20.72 6.29 12.91
CA ARG A 129 -19.48 6.55 13.69
C ARG A 129 -19.03 5.32 14.50
N GLY A 130 -19.98 4.58 15.06
CA GLY A 130 -19.71 3.39 15.89
C GLY A 130 -19.04 2.26 15.10
N ALA A 131 -19.43 2.08 13.84
CA ALA A 131 -18.83 1.09 12.93
C ALA A 131 -17.33 1.34 12.73
N ASN A 132 -16.95 2.60 12.52
CA ASN A 132 -15.55 2.98 12.38
C ASN A 132 -14.78 2.83 13.70
N LEU A 133 -15.43 3.11 14.83
CA LEU A 133 -14.85 2.88 16.14
C LEU A 133 -14.64 1.38 16.41
N ALA A 134 -15.60 0.52 16.10
CA ALA A 134 -15.45 -0.93 16.23
C ALA A 134 -14.25 -1.46 15.41
N ARG A 135 -14.14 -1.03 14.14
CA ARG A 135 -12.99 -1.35 13.28
C ARG A 135 -11.67 -0.78 13.81
N PHE A 136 -11.71 0.38 14.47
CA PHE A 136 -10.54 0.96 15.11
C PHE A 136 -10.10 0.14 16.33
N LEU A 137 -11.02 -0.23 17.22
CA LEU A 137 -10.72 -1.06 18.38
C LEU A 137 -10.15 -2.43 17.97
N ALA A 138 -10.72 -3.06 16.95
CA ALA A 138 -10.18 -4.30 16.38
C ALA A 138 -8.72 -4.14 15.91
N ARG A 139 -8.40 -3.05 15.20
CA ARG A 139 -7.02 -2.73 14.79
C ARG A 139 -6.09 -2.41 15.96
N LYS A 140 -6.63 -2.06 17.12
CA LYS A 140 -5.86 -1.80 18.34
C LYS A 140 -5.68 -3.02 19.22
N GLY A 141 -6.23 -4.18 18.86
CA GLY A 141 -6.01 -5.44 19.57
C GLY A 141 -7.25 -6.03 20.23
N ALA A 142 -8.39 -5.33 20.24
CA ALA A 142 -9.61 -5.88 20.80
C ALA A 142 -10.05 -7.13 20.02
N LYS A 143 -10.23 -8.25 20.71
CA LYS A 143 -10.74 -9.52 20.16
C LYS A 143 -12.14 -9.88 20.61
N ASN A 144 -12.67 -9.20 21.63
CA ASN A 144 -14.03 -9.42 22.11
C ASN A 144 -14.77 -8.08 22.15
N LEU A 145 -15.75 -7.89 21.27
CA LEU A 145 -16.60 -6.69 21.22
C LEU A 145 -18.06 -7.02 21.54
N ALA A 146 -18.58 -6.45 22.62
CA ALA A 146 -20.00 -6.48 22.94
C ALA A 146 -20.66 -5.22 22.36
N ILE A 147 -21.47 -5.36 21.31
CA ILE A 147 -22.11 -4.21 20.65
C ILE A 147 -23.58 -4.10 21.03
N ILE A 148 -23.95 -2.99 21.66
CA ILE A 148 -25.35 -2.66 21.98
C ILE A 148 -25.89 -1.72 20.91
N SER A 149 -27.00 -2.05 20.26
CA SER A 149 -27.66 -1.18 19.28
C SER A 149 -29.17 -1.33 19.33
N ARG A 150 -29.90 -0.23 19.17
CA ARG A 150 -31.38 -0.22 19.17
C ARG A 150 -31.96 -1.02 18.00
N SER A 151 -31.28 -1.01 16.85
CA SER A 151 -31.69 -1.75 15.65
C SER A 151 -31.02 -3.13 15.56
N GLY A 152 -30.08 -3.46 16.46
CA GLY A 152 -29.35 -4.72 16.43
C GLY A 152 -28.65 -5.00 15.09
N SER A 153 -28.66 -6.28 14.68
CA SER A 153 -28.14 -6.80 13.42
C SER A 153 -29.12 -6.65 12.23
N SER A 154 -30.28 -6.03 12.42
CA SER A 154 -31.35 -6.00 11.40
C SER A 154 -31.06 -5.12 10.17
N THR A 155 -29.88 -4.47 10.12
CA THR A 155 -29.52 -3.55 9.03
C THR A 155 -28.35 -4.10 8.24
N ALA A 156 -28.34 -3.90 6.92
CA ALA A 156 -27.22 -4.28 6.05
C ALA A 156 -25.89 -3.66 6.50
N SER A 157 -25.94 -2.45 7.08
CA SER A 157 -24.77 -1.79 7.70
C SER A 157 -24.22 -2.59 8.88
N ALA A 158 -25.08 -3.12 9.75
CA ALA A 158 -24.66 -3.94 10.88
C ALA A 158 -23.99 -5.24 10.41
N GLU A 159 -24.59 -5.92 9.42
CA GLU A 159 -24.05 -7.15 8.85
C GLU A 159 -22.64 -6.95 8.26
N SER A 160 -22.46 -5.89 7.47
CA SER A 160 -21.14 -5.53 6.92
C SER A 160 -20.10 -5.28 8.03
N VAL A 161 -20.50 -4.64 9.14
CA VAL A 161 -19.60 -4.39 10.26
C VAL A 161 -19.20 -5.70 10.94
N PHE A 162 -20.14 -6.62 11.16
CA PHE A 162 -19.83 -7.91 11.77
C PHE A 162 -18.91 -8.75 10.89
N GLN A 163 -19.18 -8.85 9.59
CA GLN A 163 -18.30 -9.55 8.64
C GLN A 163 -16.87 -8.99 8.64
N ASP A 164 -16.73 -7.66 8.64
CA ASP A 164 -15.43 -7.00 8.73
C ASP A 164 -14.68 -7.29 10.03
N LEU A 165 -15.41 -7.42 11.15
CA LEU A 165 -14.85 -7.72 12.46
C LEU A 165 -14.44 -9.19 12.55
N THR A 166 -15.29 -10.11 12.10
CA THR A 166 -14.98 -11.55 12.02
C THR A 166 -13.76 -11.81 11.15
N ALA A 167 -13.64 -11.15 9.99
CA ALA A 167 -12.46 -11.26 9.13
C ALA A 167 -11.15 -10.77 9.79
N LYS A 168 -11.24 -9.96 10.86
CA LYS A 168 -10.11 -9.49 11.68
C LYS A 168 -9.88 -10.33 12.93
N GLY A 169 -10.63 -11.42 13.08
CA GLY A 169 -10.58 -12.33 14.22
C GLY A 169 -11.06 -11.65 15.51
N VAL A 170 -12.16 -10.90 15.43
CA VAL A 170 -12.92 -10.33 16.55
C VAL A 170 -14.28 -11.04 16.62
#